data_AF-A0A0R3N6Y6-F1
#
_entry.id   AF-A0A0R3N6Y6-F1
#
_cell.length_a   1.000
_cell.length_b   1.000
_cell.length_c   1.000
_cell.angle_alpha   90.00
_cell.angle_beta   90.00
_cell.angle_gamma   90.00
#
_symmetry.space_group_name_H-M   'P 1'
#
loop_
_entity.id
_entity.type
_entity.pdbx_description
1 polymer ?
#
loop_
_entity_poly.entity_id
_entity_poly.type
_entity_poly.pdbx_seq_one_letter_code
_entity_poly.pdbx_strand_id
1 'polypeptide(L)'
;MLIGFCSFNSATAAVVSSSDFEVIETAGPGNTGYYTVINNSASEYIYGFSVTNPLASSVDNWTTEPDWLAGKTPLQFYPKTGFGYLTAPGYWTFSRGRPVFHVSFLTIGPNESSSNFFFGTAELASVVTLLLVDAKGNFSSMSFDATQATPAVPEASTWAMMILGFASIGVLAYRRRRSGCATA
;
A
#
# COMPACT_ATOMS: atom_id res chain seq x y z
N MET A 1 -28.59 -19.77 -25.62
CA MET A 1 -27.87 -19.82 -24.33
C MET A 1 -27.02 -18.58 -24.23
N LEU A 2 -27.54 -17.53 -23.57
CA LEU A 2 -26.88 -16.24 -23.44
C LEU A 2 -25.88 -16.36 -22.28
N ILE A 3 -24.57 -16.35 -22.56
CA ILE A 3 -23.55 -16.36 -21.52
C ILE A 3 -23.48 -14.93 -21.00
N GLY A 4 -24.05 -14.71 -19.81
CA GLY A 4 -23.95 -13.44 -19.11
C GLY A 4 -22.49 -13.22 -18.68
N PHE A 5 -21.81 -12.29 -19.33
CA PHE A 5 -20.55 -11.77 -18.82
C PHE A 5 -20.88 -10.96 -17.56
N CYS A 6 -20.66 -11.55 -16.39
CA CYS A 6 -20.58 -10.78 -15.16
C CYS A 6 -19.46 -9.74 -15.33
N SER A 7 -19.82 -8.46 -15.18
CA SER A 7 -18.87 -7.36 -15.08
C SER A 7 -17.92 -7.65 -13.92
N PHE A 8 -16.66 -7.96 -14.22
CA PHE A 8 -15.61 -7.91 -13.21
C PHE A 8 -15.42 -6.44 -12.84
N ASN A 9 -15.73 -6.06 -11.61
CA ASN A 9 -15.38 -4.73 -11.12
C ASN A 9 -13.86 -4.56 -11.28
N SER A 10 -13.44 -3.49 -11.96
CA SER A 10 -12.04 -3.15 -12.10
C SER A 10 -11.41 -3.03 -10.72
N ALA A 11 -10.36 -3.83 -10.51
CA ALA A 11 -9.55 -3.85 -9.30
C ALA A 11 -9.05 -2.43 -8.97
N THR A 12 -9.38 -1.95 -7.78
CA THR A 12 -8.80 -0.71 -7.23
C THR A 12 -7.48 -1.09 -6.59
N ALA A 13 -6.37 -0.51 -7.06
CA ALA A 13 -5.08 -0.67 -6.41
C ALA A 13 -4.98 0.26 -5.20
N ALA A 14 -4.49 -0.23 -4.06
CA ALA A 14 -4.11 0.61 -2.94
C ALA A 14 -2.60 0.84 -2.99
N VAL A 15 -2.19 2.09 -2.85
CA VAL A 15 -0.78 2.46 -2.74
C VAL A 15 -0.55 2.99 -1.34
N VAL A 16 0.39 2.37 -0.63
CA VAL A 16 0.92 2.90 0.63
C VAL A 16 2.39 3.22 0.45
N SER A 17 2.82 4.41 0.84
CA SER A 17 4.18 4.88 0.57
C SER A 17 4.75 5.78 1.68
N SER A 18 6.08 5.83 1.70
CA SER A 18 6.93 6.80 2.36
C SER A 18 7.92 7.38 1.33
N SER A 19 8.89 8.20 1.75
CA SER A 19 9.95 8.67 0.84
C SER A 19 10.79 7.54 0.27
N ASP A 20 10.99 6.48 1.06
CA ASP A 20 12.01 5.46 0.78
C ASP A 20 11.41 4.11 0.41
N PHE A 21 10.11 3.90 0.66
CA PHE A 21 9.45 2.62 0.45
C PHE A 21 8.02 2.80 -0.04
N GLU A 22 7.59 1.90 -0.91
CA GLU A 22 6.23 1.86 -1.42
C GLU A 22 5.75 0.41 -1.52
N VAL A 23 4.49 0.17 -1.16
CA VAL A 23 3.80 -1.10 -1.37
C VAL A 23 2.51 -0.82 -2.11
N ILE A 24 2.39 -1.42 -3.28
CA ILE A 24 1.21 -1.34 -4.13
C ILE A 24 0.48 -2.68 -4.02
N GLU A 25 -0.72 -2.64 -3.51
CA GLU A 25 -1.64 -3.76 -3.52
C GLU A 25 -2.55 -3.63 -4.73
N THR A 26 -2.64 -4.67 -5.54
CA THR A 26 -3.57 -4.69 -6.68
C THR A 26 -4.40 -5.96 -6.66
N ALA A 27 -5.72 -5.81 -6.77
CA ALA A 27 -6.58 -6.97 -6.94
C ALA A 27 -6.41 -7.55 -8.36
N GLY A 28 -6.37 -8.86 -8.45
CA GLY A 28 -6.33 -9.65 -9.67
C GLY A 28 -7.59 -10.51 -9.84
N PRO A 29 -7.65 -11.33 -10.88
CA PRO A 29 -8.80 -12.19 -11.14
C PRO A 29 -8.95 -13.29 -10.06
N GLY A 30 -10.18 -13.75 -9.84
CA GLY A 30 -10.45 -14.94 -9.02
C GLY A 30 -10.11 -14.79 -7.54
N ASN A 31 -10.39 -13.63 -6.94
CA ASN A 31 -10.03 -13.26 -5.56
C ASN A 31 -8.52 -13.28 -5.29
N THR A 32 -7.66 -13.36 -6.29
CA THR A 32 -6.20 -13.27 -6.08
C THR A 32 -5.79 -11.81 -6.19
N GLY A 33 -5.06 -11.27 -5.23
CA GLY A 33 -4.36 -10.01 -5.35
C GLY A 33 -2.84 -10.21 -5.30
N TYR A 34 -2.12 -9.16 -5.71
CA TYR A 34 -0.67 -9.12 -5.73
C TYR A 34 -0.15 -7.89 -4.99
N TYR A 35 0.98 -8.05 -4.32
CA TYR A 35 1.75 -6.94 -3.75
C TYR A 35 2.98 -6.69 -4.60
N THR A 36 3.14 -5.43 -5.01
CA THR A 36 4.39 -4.89 -5.52
C THR A 36 5.06 -4.13 -4.40
N VAL A 37 6.20 -4.62 -3.93
CA VAL A 37 7.03 -3.97 -2.91
C VAL A 37 8.18 -3.27 -3.64
N ILE A 38 8.34 -1.97 -3.36
CA ILE A 38 9.34 -1.10 -3.99
C ILE A 38 10.21 -0.52 -2.88
N ASN A 39 11.53 -0.69 -3.04
CA ASN A 39 12.54 -0.15 -2.16
C ASN A 39 13.27 1.00 -2.87
N ASN A 40 12.90 2.23 -2.56
CA ASN A 40 13.59 3.44 -3.04
C ASN A 40 14.68 3.93 -2.07
N SER A 41 14.95 3.17 -0.99
CA SER A 41 15.98 3.51 -0.01
C SER A 41 17.36 3.51 -0.67
N ALA A 42 18.25 4.35 -0.16
CA ALA A 42 19.64 4.38 -0.58
C ALA A 42 20.49 3.28 0.08
N SER A 43 20.03 2.67 1.18
CA SER A 43 20.91 1.82 2.01
C SER A 43 20.25 0.67 2.78
N GLU A 44 18.92 0.61 2.80
CA GLU A 44 18.19 -0.43 3.52
C GLU A 44 17.76 -1.54 2.58
N TYR A 45 17.66 -2.75 3.13
CA TYR A 45 17.20 -3.94 2.44
C TYR A 45 15.90 -4.42 3.08
N ILE A 46 14.95 -4.85 2.27
CA ILE A 46 13.73 -5.49 2.75
C ILE A 46 13.97 -7.00 2.78
N TYR A 47 13.93 -7.58 3.99
CA TYR A 47 14.09 -9.03 4.19
C TYR A 47 12.79 -9.74 4.55
N GLY A 48 11.74 -8.96 4.78
CA GLY A 48 10.42 -9.46 5.10
C GLY A 48 9.38 -8.36 5.05
N PHE A 49 8.13 -8.74 4.90
CA PHE A 49 7.02 -7.85 5.19
C PHE A 49 5.80 -8.64 5.61
N SER A 50 4.94 -8.02 6.40
CA SER A 50 3.66 -8.56 6.80
C SER A 50 2.54 -7.63 6.41
N VAL A 51 1.39 -8.21 6.12
CA VAL A 51 0.19 -7.47 5.81
C VAL A 51 -0.91 -7.97 6.73
N THR A 52 -1.59 -7.02 7.35
CA THR A 52 -2.75 -7.26 8.21
C THR A 52 -3.99 -6.84 7.44
N ASN A 53 -4.90 -7.80 7.26
CA ASN A 53 -6.22 -7.56 6.69
C ASN A 53 -7.26 -8.14 7.69
N PRO A 54 -8.23 -7.34 8.18
CA PRO A 54 -9.21 -7.79 9.16
C PRO A 54 -10.03 -9.03 8.72
N LEU A 55 -10.01 -9.38 7.43
CA LEU A 55 -10.69 -10.55 6.85
C LEU A 55 -9.72 -11.71 6.45
N ALA A 56 -8.43 -11.62 6.78
CA ALA A 56 -7.37 -12.52 6.29
C ALA A 56 -7.44 -13.99 6.77
N SER A 57 -8.32 -14.34 7.72
CA SER A 57 -8.29 -15.65 8.39
C SER A 57 -8.63 -16.85 7.50
N SER A 58 -9.20 -16.65 6.32
CA SER A 58 -9.71 -17.75 5.45
C SER A 58 -8.97 -17.90 4.13
N VAL A 59 -7.80 -17.29 3.98
CA VAL A 59 -7.22 -17.02 2.66
C VAL A 59 -5.85 -17.69 2.50
N ASP A 60 -5.50 -18.04 1.26
CA ASP A 60 -4.19 -18.56 0.89
C ASP A 60 -3.20 -17.44 0.53
N ASN A 61 -1.97 -17.65 0.98
CA ASN A 61 -0.83 -16.77 0.76
C ASN A 61 0.30 -17.58 0.13
N TRP A 62 0.96 -17.02 -0.87
CA TRP A 62 2.08 -17.67 -1.54
C TRP A 62 2.96 -16.63 -2.23
N THR A 63 4.15 -17.04 -2.63
CA THR A 63 5.10 -16.17 -3.31
C THR A 63 5.88 -16.97 -4.34
N THR A 64 6.25 -16.34 -5.45
CA THR A 64 7.23 -16.85 -6.41
C THR A 64 8.58 -16.15 -6.27
N GLU A 65 8.71 -15.28 -5.27
CA GLU A 65 9.99 -14.63 -4.99
C GLU A 65 10.97 -15.70 -4.50
N PRO A 66 12.13 -15.88 -5.18
CA PRO A 66 13.07 -16.93 -4.83
C PRO A 66 13.58 -16.79 -3.40
N ASP A 67 13.58 -17.90 -2.66
CA ASP A 67 14.01 -17.94 -1.25
C ASP A 67 13.21 -17.05 -0.30
N TRP A 68 11.96 -16.74 -0.65
CA TRP A 68 10.98 -16.18 0.27
C TRP A 68 9.93 -17.23 0.66
N LEU A 69 9.54 -17.20 1.94
CA LEU A 69 8.55 -18.06 2.53
C LEU A 69 7.32 -17.25 2.91
N ALA A 70 6.15 -17.75 2.52
CA ALA A 70 4.86 -17.19 2.91
C ALA A 70 4.35 -17.90 4.18
N GLY A 71 3.87 -17.15 5.17
CA GLY A 71 3.30 -17.68 6.43
C GLY A 71 2.01 -16.97 6.84
N LYS A 72 1.05 -17.71 7.41
CA LYS A 72 -0.24 -17.19 7.92
C LYS A 72 -0.14 -16.57 9.33
N THR A 73 1.05 -16.54 9.90
CA THR A 73 1.32 -15.81 11.14
C THR A 73 2.04 -14.52 10.76
N PRO A 74 1.45 -13.34 11.03
CA PRO A 74 2.17 -12.10 10.83
C PRO A 74 3.43 -12.09 11.70
N LEU A 75 4.40 -11.31 11.24
CA LEU A 75 5.69 -11.19 11.87
C LEU A 75 5.51 -10.63 13.29
N GLN A 76 6.35 -11.10 14.20
CA GLN A 76 6.26 -10.96 15.66
C GLN A 76 5.59 -9.62 16.09
N PHE A 77 4.56 -9.70 16.94
CA PHE A 77 3.78 -8.60 17.58
C PHE A 77 2.49 -8.07 16.92
N TYR A 78 2.05 -8.56 15.75
CA TYR A 78 0.75 -8.14 15.17
C TYR A 78 -0.37 -9.18 15.36
N PRO A 79 -1.64 -8.76 15.54
CA PRO A 79 -2.78 -9.67 15.75
C PRO A 79 -2.98 -10.63 14.57
N LYS A 80 -3.57 -11.81 14.85
CA LYS A 80 -3.71 -13.02 14.00
C LYS A 80 -4.41 -12.87 12.63
N THR A 81 -4.63 -11.66 12.14
CA THR A 81 -5.41 -11.36 10.94
C THR A 81 -4.51 -10.92 9.79
N GLY A 82 -3.47 -11.70 9.48
CA GLY A 82 -2.51 -11.30 8.45
C GLY A 82 -1.65 -12.42 7.92
N PHE A 83 -0.80 -12.07 6.97
CA PHE A 83 0.22 -12.94 6.39
C PHE A 83 1.57 -12.25 6.43
N GLY A 84 2.63 -13.05 6.49
CA GLY A 84 4.02 -12.61 6.45
C GLY A 84 4.75 -13.27 5.30
N TYR A 85 5.64 -12.51 4.67
CA TYR A 85 6.64 -13.00 3.74
C TYR A 85 8.01 -12.71 4.35
N LEU A 86 8.88 -13.71 4.37
CA LEU A 86 10.22 -13.62 4.93
C LEU A 86 11.20 -14.31 4.00
N THR A 87 12.39 -13.74 3.89
CA THR A 87 13.54 -14.46 3.37
C THR A 87 13.81 -15.75 4.16
N ALA A 88 14.30 -16.78 3.46
CA ALA A 88 14.49 -18.11 4.01
C ALA A 88 15.47 -18.13 5.20
N PRO A 89 15.36 -19.10 6.12
CA PRO A 89 16.20 -19.16 7.33
C PRO A 89 17.72 -19.22 7.07
N GLY A 90 18.15 -19.61 5.86
CA GLY A 90 19.55 -19.69 5.46
C GLY A 90 20.31 -18.35 5.47
N TYR A 91 19.59 -17.22 5.55
CA TYR A 91 20.18 -15.87 5.63
C TYR A 91 20.45 -15.40 7.06
N TRP A 92 20.13 -16.21 8.06
CA TRP A 92 20.30 -15.87 9.46
C TRP A 92 21.44 -16.68 10.07
N THR A 93 22.38 -15.98 10.69
CA THR A 93 23.39 -16.61 11.54
C THR A 93 23.34 -15.98 12.92
N PHE A 94 23.74 -16.74 13.94
CA PHE A 94 23.90 -16.21 15.28
C PHE A 94 25.37 -15.97 15.54
N SER A 95 25.75 -14.70 15.71
CA SER A 95 27.12 -14.31 16.06
C SER A 95 27.10 -13.55 17.37
N ARG A 96 27.87 -14.03 18.36
CA ARG A 96 27.97 -13.42 19.69
C ARG A 96 26.59 -13.19 20.37
N GLY A 97 25.66 -14.13 20.19
CA GLY A 97 24.32 -14.06 20.78
C GLY A 97 23.37 -13.06 20.12
N ARG A 98 23.73 -12.47 18.97
CA ARG A 98 22.86 -11.61 18.18
C ARG A 98 22.53 -12.27 16.83
N PRO A 99 21.30 -12.13 16.31
CA PRO A 99 21.01 -12.49 14.95
C PRO A 99 21.79 -11.56 14.02
N VAL A 100 22.44 -12.13 13.01
CA VAL A 100 23.13 -11.44 11.94
C VAL A 100 22.47 -11.90 10.65
N PHE A 101 21.92 -10.93 9.92
CA PHE A 101 21.33 -11.16 8.61
C PHE A 101 22.38 -10.98 7.53
N HIS A 102 22.44 -11.95 6.62
CA HIS A 102 23.30 -11.90 5.44
C HIS A 102 22.48 -11.35 4.29
N VAL A 103 22.80 -10.13 3.88
CA VAL A 103 22.23 -9.51 2.68
C VAL A 103 22.57 -10.37 1.47
N SER A 104 21.56 -10.63 0.65
CA SER A 104 21.66 -11.43 -0.58
C SER A 104 21.06 -10.64 -1.75
N PHE A 105 21.45 -10.98 -2.97
CA PHE A 105 20.81 -10.48 -4.19
C PHE A 105 19.34 -10.94 -4.34
N LEU A 106 18.86 -11.79 -3.41
CA LEU A 106 17.47 -12.26 -3.32
C LEU A 106 16.66 -11.49 -2.26
N THR A 107 17.30 -10.55 -1.56
CA THR A 107 16.59 -9.53 -0.76
C THR A 107 16.20 -8.38 -1.66
N ILE A 108 15.14 -7.65 -1.35
CA ILE A 108 14.78 -6.47 -2.14
C ILE A 108 15.69 -5.33 -1.68
N GLY A 109 16.76 -5.11 -2.43
CA GLY A 109 17.79 -4.14 -2.11
C GLY A 109 17.43 -2.70 -2.49
N PRO A 110 18.35 -1.76 -2.20
CA PRO A 110 18.22 -0.36 -2.61
C PRO A 110 17.91 -0.21 -4.10
N ASN A 111 16.84 0.51 -4.42
CA ASN A 111 16.33 0.74 -5.78
C ASN A 111 15.82 -0.51 -6.51
N GLU A 112 15.46 -1.55 -5.76
CA GLU A 112 14.84 -2.77 -6.32
C GLU A 112 13.36 -2.85 -5.99
N SER A 113 12.64 -3.69 -6.74
CA SER A 113 11.24 -3.99 -6.48
C SER A 113 10.90 -5.43 -6.83
N SER A 114 9.87 -5.98 -6.18
CA SER A 114 9.31 -7.29 -6.51
C SER A 114 7.79 -7.27 -6.45
N SER A 115 7.16 -7.91 -7.44
CA SER A 115 5.71 -8.10 -7.55
C SER A 115 5.28 -9.56 -7.39
N ASN A 116 6.12 -10.38 -6.76
CA ASN A 116 5.96 -11.83 -6.71
C ASN A 116 5.26 -12.34 -5.44
N PHE A 117 4.46 -11.50 -4.79
CA PHE A 117 3.79 -11.81 -3.53
C PHE A 117 2.27 -11.80 -3.73
N PHE A 118 1.60 -12.89 -3.31
CA PHE A 118 0.22 -13.16 -3.68
C PHE A 118 -0.66 -13.46 -2.47
N PHE A 119 -1.87 -12.92 -2.48
CA PHE A 119 -2.90 -13.12 -1.46
C PHE A 119 -4.26 -13.40 -2.11
N GLY A 120 -5.18 -14.04 -1.40
CA GLY A 120 -6.47 -14.48 -1.95
C GLY A 120 -7.72 -13.72 -1.47
N THR A 121 -7.68 -12.39 -1.28
CA THR A 121 -8.89 -11.60 -0.97
C THR A 121 -9.17 -10.52 -1.99
N ALA A 122 -10.47 -10.21 -2.19
CA ALA A 122 -10.92 -9.07 -2.99
C ALA A 122 -10.89 -7.73 -2.23
N GLU A 123 -10.62 -7.77 -0.92
CA GLU A 123 -10.57 -6.62 -0.03
C GLU A 123 -9.12 -6.21 0.23
N LEU A 124 -8.89 -4.90 0.25
CA LEU A 124 -7.57 -4.31 0.44
C LEU A 124 -7.07 -4.53 1.88
N ALA A 125 -5.76 -4.60 2.03
CA ALA A 125 -5.08 -4.63 3.31
C ALA A 125 -5.35 -3.37 4.13
N SER A 126 -5.39 -3.52 5.45
CA SER A 126 -5.53 -2.38 6.36
C SER A 126 -4.18 -1.84 6.80
N VAL A 127 -3.20 -2.71 7.04
CA VAL A 127 -1.87 -2.33 7.53
C VAL A 127 -0.79 -3.18 6.87
N VAL A 128 0.24 -2.54 6.32
CA VAL A 128 1.45 -3.20 5.79
C VAL A 128 2.62 -2.88 6.70
N THR A 129 3.46 -3.85 7.04
CA THR A 129 4.68 -3.64 7.83
C THR A 129 5.88 -4.25 7.11
N LEU A 130 6.88 -3.44 6.80
CA LEU A 130 8.15 -3.88 6.24
C LEU A 130 9.13 -4.19 7.36
N LEU A 131 9.91 -5.25 7.18
CA LEU A 131 11.08 -5.55 7.99
C LEU A 131 12.34 -5.20 7.20
N LEU A 132 13.15 -4.35 7.82
CA LEU A 132 14.27 -3.69 7.19
C LEU A 132 15.57 -4.06 7.89
N VAL A 133 16.64 -4.11 7.11
CA VAL A 133 17.99 -4.28 7.62
C VAL A 133 18.94 -3.37 6.86
N ASP A 134 19.79 -2.67 7.60
CA ASP A 134 20.82 -1.82 7.00
C ASP A 134 22.09 -2.63 6.63
N ALA A 135 23.01 -2.02 5.89
CA ALA A 135 24.29 -2.63 5.53
C ALA A 135 25.19 -3.00 6.74
N LYS A 136 24.86 -2.54 7.95
CA LYS A 136 25.56 -2.86 9.21
C LYS A 136 24.88 -4.00 9.97
N GLY A 137 23.76 -4.53 9.48
CA GLY A 137 22.97 -5.58 10.13
C GLY A 137 22.06 -5.08 11.25
N ASN A 138 21.75 -3.78 11.30
CA ASN A 138 20.76 -3.25 12.22
C ASN A 138 19.36 -3.49 11.67
N PHE A 139 18.49 -4.08 12.48
CA PHE A 139 17.11 -4.35 12.12
C PHE A 139 16.21 -3.18 12.50
N SER A 140 15.30 -2.83 11.60
CA SER A 140 14.23 -1.87 11.83
C SER A 140 12.92 -2.39 11.21
N SER A 141 11.81 -1.73 11.53
CA SER A 141 10.51 -2.03 10.94
C SER A 141 9.75 -0.74 10.66
N MET A 142 8.99 -0.72 9.57
CA MET A 142 8.16 0.41 9.18
C MET A 142 6.74 -0.08 8.91
N SER A 143 5.72 0.63 9.40
CA SER A 143 4.32 0.26 9.20
C SER A 143 3.55 1.36 8.48
N PHE A 144 2.73 0.97 7.53
CA PHE A 144 1.81 1.80 6.76
C PHE A 144 0.39 1.40 7.06
N ASP A 145 -0.48 2.39 7.24
CA ASP A 145 -1.91 2.20 7.42
C ASP A 145 -2.62 2.64 6.14
N ALA A 146 -3.12 1.67 5.37
CA ALA A 146 -3.83 1.93 4.12
C ALA A 146 -5.21 2.59 4.37
N THR A 147 -5.74 2.49 5.60
CA THR A 147 -6.99 3.19 5.97
C THR A 147 -6.77 4.69 6.18
N GLN A 148 -5.51 5.12 6.34
CA GLN A 148 -5.12 6.52 6.42
C GLN A 148 -4.68 7.10 5.08
N ALA A 149 -5.14 6.53 3.95
CA ALA A 149 -5.06 7.21 2.67
C ALA A 149 -5.72 8.60 2.84
N THR A 150 -4.90 9.64 2.89
CA THR A 150 -5.39 11.01 3.03
C THR A 150 -6.35 11.27 1.88
N PRO A 151 -7.60 11.72 2.13
CA PRO A 151 -8.52 12.00 1.05
C PRO A 151 -7.83 12.97 0.10
N ALA A 152 -7.89 12.69 -1.20
CA ALA A 152 -7.26 13.51 -2.22
C ALA A 152 -7.66 14.97 -1.99
N VAL A 153 -6.72 15.76 -1.47
CA VAL A 153 -6.95 17.18 -1.25
C VAL A 153 -7.10 17.78 -2.64
N PRO A 154 -8.22 18.45 -2.95
CA PRO A 154 -8.37 19.07 -4.26
C PRO A 154 -7.18 19.99 -4.51
N GLU A 155 -6.60 19.92 -5.71
CA GLU A 155 -5.47 20.77 -6.07
C GLU A 155 -5.80 22.25 -5.83
N ALA A 156 -4.81 23.09 -5.53
CA ALA A 156 -5.02 24.52 -5.29
C ALA A 156 -5.79 25.21 -6.44
N SER A 157 -5.61 24.72 -7.67
CA SER A 157 -6.37 25.11 -8.87
C SER A 157 -7.88 24.82 -8.75
N THR A 158 -8.24 23.69 -8.15
CA THR A 158 -9.63 23.28 -7.91
C THR A 158 -10.30 24.20 -6.89
N TRP A 159 -9.58 24.55 -5.82
CA TRP A 159 -10.03 25.56 -4.86
C TRP A 159 -10.22 26.92 -5.52
N ALA A 160 -9.27 27.34 -6.34
CA ALA A 160 -9.35 28.60 -7.07
C ALA A 160 -10.56 28.65 -8.00
N MET A 161 -10.83 27.60 -8.77
CA MET A 161 -11.99 27.55 -9.66
C MET A 161 -13.33 27.56 -8.91
N MET A 162 -13.43 26.87 -7.77
CA MET A 162 -14.64 26.93 -6.94
C MET A 162 -14.89 28.36 -6.44
N ILE A 163 -13.87 29.01 -5.89
CA ILE A 163 -13.98 30.38 -5.39
C ILE A 163 -14.35 31.33 -6.52
N LEU A 164 -13.74 31.19 -7.70
CA LEU A 164 -14.03 32.02 -8.86
C LEU A 164 -15.48 31.80 -9.35
N GLY A 165 -15.94 30.55 -9.38
CA GLY A 165 -17.34 30.21 -9.70
C GLY A 165 -18.34 30.85 -8.74
N PHE A 166 -18.13 30.70 -7.43
CA PHE A 166 -19.01 31.29 -6.41
C PHE A 166 -18.97 32.82 -6.42
N ALA A 167 -17.80 33.42 -6.58
CA ALA A 167 -17.64 34.88 -6.68
C ALA A 167 -18.39 35.43 -7.91
N SER A 168 -18.30 34.73 -9.05
CA SER A 168 -18.98 35.11 -10.30
C SER A 168 -20.50 35.14 -10.13
N ILE A 169 -21.07 34.12 -9.49
CA ILE A 169 -22.51 34.05 -9.19
C ILE A 169 -22.91 35.15 -8.20
N GLY A 170 -22.12 35.37 -7.15
CA GLY A 170 -22.36 36.43 -6.16
C GLY A 170 -22.40 37.84 -6.77
N VAL A 171 -21.46 38.14 -7.67
CA VAL A 171 -21.43 39.43 -8.39
C VAL A 171 -22.64 39.58 -9.32
N LEU A 172 -23.03 38.53 -10.05
CA LEU A 172 -24.22 38.57 -10.92
C LEU A 172 -25.52 38.80 -10.14
N ALA A 173 -25.68 38.12 -9.01
CA ALA A 173 -26.83 38.31 -8.12
C ALA A 173 -26.86 39.71 -7.51
N TYR A 174 -25.70 40.23 -7.08
CA TYR A 174 -25.56 41.59 -6.56
C TYR A 174 -25.97 42.65 -7.60
N ARG A 175 -25.56 42.48 -8.85
CA ARG A 175 -25.94 43.40 -9.94
C ARG A 175 -27.42 43.37 -10.26
N ARG A 176 -28.06 42.19 -10.29
CA ARG A 176 -29.52 42.07 -10.52
C ARG A 176 -30.34 42.78 -9.45
N ARG A 177 -29.89 42.78 -8.19
CA ARG A 177 -30.61 43.44 -7.10
C ARG A 177 -30.63 44.97 -7.22
N ARG A 178 -29.62 45.59 -7.85
CA ARG A 178 -29.57 47.04 -8.09
C ARG A 178 -30.46 47.51 -9.24
N SER A 179 -30.95 46.61 -10.10
CA SER A 179 -31.83 46.95 -11.22
C SER A 179 -33.32 46.75 -10.93
N GLY A 180 -33.69 46.40 -9.69
CA GLY A 180 -35.07 46.07 -9.28
C GLY A 180 -35.80 47.16 -8.47
N CYS A 181 -35.37 48.43 -8.55
CA CYS A 181 -36.13 49.54 -7.96
C CYS A 181 -36.41 50.59 -9.05
N ALA A 182 -37.46 50.34 -9.83
CA ALA A 182 -38.25 51.38 -10.46
C ALA A 182 -39.70 51.08 -10.09
N THR A 183 -40.17 51.76 -9.04
CA THR A 183 -41.55 51.80 -8.56
C THR A 183 -42.44 52.57 -9.52
N ALA A 184 -43.64 51.99 -9.75
CA ALA A 184 -44.97 52.59 -9.97
C ALA A 184 -45.09 53.97 -10.62
#